data_AF-A0A497M4G8-F1
#
_entry.id   AF-A0A497M4G8-F1
#
_cell.length_a   1.000
_cell.length_b   1.000
_cell.length_c   1.000
_cell.angle_alpha   90.00
_cell.angle_beta   90.00
_cell.angle_gamma   90.00
#
_symmetry.space_group_name_H-M   'P 1'
#
loop_
_entity.id
_entity.type
_entity.pdbx_description
1 polymer ?
#
loop_
_entity_poly.entity_id
_entity_poly.type
_entity_poly.pdbx_seq_one_letter_code
_entity_poly.pdbx_strand_id
1 'polypeptide(L)'
;MKSTWERTTEFLHPYVSFLVSGIQTLREDIRNKQWSKAARYLYWFIPYLDPEIKEKLSAERGKLKEMLEGTVPFSQDFFEKILDKIMDELHKQGYFAGAKHKIIYVGKEKGEVVEIPEV
;
A
#
# COMPACT_ATOMS: atom_id res chain seq x y z
N MET A 1 13.32 -2.66 38.64
CA MET A 1 13.88 -2.97 37.30
C MET A 1 12.90 -2.41 36.27
N LYS A 2 13.33 -1.56 35.33
CA LYS A 2 12.42 -0.89 34.38
C LYS A 2 12.11 -1.84 33.23
N SER A 3 10.84 -2.18 33.03
CA SER A 3 10.34 -2.85 31.83
C SER A 3 10.57 -1.94 30.62
N THR A 4 11.36 -2.39 29.65
CA THR A 4 11.58 -1.68 28.39
C THR A 4 10.67 -2.26 27.32
N TRP A 5 9.81 -1.42 26.75
CA TRP A 5 9.09 -1.74 25.53
C TRP A 5 10.08 -1.65 24.37
N GLU A 6 10.61 -2.78 23.91
CA GLU A 6 11.35 -2.84 22.66
C GLU A 6 10.36 -3.04 21.53
N ARG A 7 10.11 -1.98 20.74
CA ARG A 7 9.53 -2.15 19.41
C ARG A 7 10.60 -2.84 18.58
N THR A 8 10.50 -4.15 18.36
CA THR A 8 11.05 -4.75 17.16
C THR A 8 10.32 -4.12 15.98
N THR A 9 10.84 -3.00 15.48
CA THR A 9 10.50 -2.55 14.13
C THR A 9 10.93 -3.68 13.21
N GLU A 10 9.98 -4.50 12.79
CA GLU A 10 10.20 -5.44 11.70
C GLU A 10 10.82 -4.63 10.55
N PHE A 11 11.94 -5.12 10.03
CA PHE A 11 12.60 -4.50 8.90
C PHE A 11 11.61 -4.48 7.73
N LEU A 12 11.00 -3.32 7.49
CA LEU A 12 10.10 -3.13 6.37
C LEU A 12 10.97 -3.00 5.12
N HIS A 13 10.86 -3.99 4.23
CA HIS A 13 11.61 -3.97 2.98
C HIS A 13 11.38 -2.62 2.26
N PRO A 14 12.42 -1.95 1.72
CA PRO A 14 12.29 -0.61 1.13
C PRO A 14 11.20 -0.52 0.06
N TYR A 15 10.99 -1.61 -0.70
CA TYR A 15 9.90 -1.70 -1.67
C TYR A 15 8.51 -1.64 -1.03
N VAL A 16 8.29 -2.32 0.09
CA VAL A 16 7.01 -2.26 0.82
C VAL A 16 6.78 -0.86 1.39
N SER A 17 7.83 -0.21 1.90
CA SER A 17 7.75 1.19 2.33
C SER A 17 7.37 2.14 1.19
N PHE A 18 7.95 1.94 0.00
CA PHE A 18 7.58 2.66 -1.22
C PHE A 18 6.11 2.45 -1.59
N LEU A 19 5.63 1.20 -1.58
CA LEU A 19 4.23 0.87 -1.89
C LEU A 19 3.25 1.54 -0.92
N VAL A 20 3.47 1.39 0.38
CA VAL A 20 2.63 1.99 1.43
C VAL A 20 2.60 3.52 1.30
N SER A 21 3.77 4.14 1.12
CA SER A 21 3.87 5.60 0.97
C SER A 21 3.16 6.11 -0.29
N GLY A 22 3.28 5.37 -1.39
CA GLY A 22 2.62 5.72 -2.66
C GLY A 22 1.10 5.58 -2.59
N ILE A 23 0.61 4.50 -1.98
CA ILE A 23 -0.83 4.30 -1.71
C ILE A 23 -1.36 5.42 -0.81
N GLN A 24 -0.62 5.81 0.24
CA GLN A 24 -1.03 6.89 1.12
C GLN A 24 -1.12 8.22 0.36
N THR A 25 -0.11 8.56 -0.44
CA THR A 25 -0.10 9.79 -1.25
C THR A 25 -1.30 9.83 -2.20
N LEU A 26 -1.60 8.71 -2.87
CA LEU A 26 -2.76 8.59 -3.75
C LEU A 26 -4.09 8.81 -3.01
N ARG A 27 -4.26 8.21 -1.83
CA ARG A 27 -5.46 8.41 -1.00
C ARG A 27 -5.63 9.87 -0.60
N GLU A 28 -4.54 10.56 -0.25
CA GLU A 28 -4.56 11.97 0.12
C GLU A 28 -4.93 12.87 -1.08
N ASP A 29 -4.35 12.62 -2.25
CA ASP A 29 -4.68 13.36 -3.47
C ASP A 29 -6.14 13.17 -3.89
N ILE A 30 -6.67 11.94 -3.81
CA ILE A 30 -8.08 11.62 -4.10
C ILE A 30 -8.99 12.33 -3.09
N ARG A 31 -8.72 12.23 -1.78
CA ARG A 31 -9.50 12.88 -0.71
C ARG A 31 -9.55 14.40 -0.89
N ASN A 32 -8.43 15.00 -1.30
CA ASN A 32 -8.31 16.44 -1.51
C ASN A 32 -8.77 16.89 -2.91
N LYS A 33 -9.38 15.99 -3.70
CA LYS A 33 -9.88 16.23 -5.07
C LYS A 33 -8.80 16.77 -6.02
N GLN A 34 -7.54 16.42 -5.78
CA GLN A 34 -6.40 16.83 -6.60
C GLN A 34 -6.25 15.89 -7.81
N TRP A 35 -7.28 15.82 -8.67
CA TRP A 35 -7.40 14.77 -9.69
C TRP A 35 -6.24 14.68 -10.67
N SER A 36 -5.73 15.82 -11.14
CA SER A 36 -4.59 15.84 -12.05
C SER A 36 -3.30 15.36 -11.38
N LYS A 37 -3.13 15.61 -10.08
CA LYS A 37 -2.00 15.08 -9.30
C LYS A 37 -2.15 13.58 -9.10
N ALA A 38 -3.33 13.13 -8.67
CA ALA A 38 -3.66 11.72 -8.52
C ALA A 38 -3.41 10.94 -9.83
N ALA A 39 -3.91 11.43 -10.96
CA ALA A 39 -3.71 10.80 -12.27
C ALA A 39 -2.25 10.72 -12.67
N ARG A 40 -1.50 11.82 -12.52
CA ARG A 40 -0.08 11.86 -12.85
C ARG A 40 0.71 10.91 -11.96
N TYR A 41 0.44 10.93 -10.66
CA TYR A 41 1.10 10.06 -9.70
C TYR A 41 0.81 8.59 -10.03
N LEU A 42 -0.46 8.23 -10.23
CA LEU A 42 -0.87 6.86 -10.53
C LEU A 42 -0.28 6.34 -11.85
N TYR A 43 -0.24 7.19 -12.89
CA TYR A 43 0.37 6.86 -14.18
C TYR A 43 1.85 6.52 -14.06
N TRP A 44 2.58 7.22 -13.18
CA TRP A 44 3.99 6.96 -12.89
C TRP A 44 4.19 5.82 -11.89
N PHE A 45 3.29 5.63 -10.95
CA PHE A 45 3.37 4.60 -9.91
C PHE A 45 3.22 3.19 -10.48
N ILE A 46 2.28 2.98 -11.41
CA ILE A 46 1.99 1.66 -12.01
C ILE A 46 3.27 1.00 -12.60
N PRO A 47 4.12 1.69 -13.38
CA PRO A 47 5.41 1.17 -13.85
C PRO A 47 6.42 0.71 -12.79
N TYR A 48 6.22 1.00 -11.50
CA TYR A 48 7.08 0.51 -10.41
C TYR A 48 6.48 -0.68 -9.65
N LEU A 49 5.25 -1.08 -9.96
CA LEU A 49 4.62 -2.28 -9.40
C LEU A 49 5.24 -3.56 -9.98
N ASP A 50 4.89 -4.73 -9.46
CA ASP A 50 5.37 -5.99 -10.04
C ASP A 50 4.84 -6.21 -11.46
N PRO A 51 5.58 -6.95 -12.32
CA PRO A 51 5.19 -7.23 -13.70
C PRO A 51 3.74 -7.72 -13.86
N GLU A 52 3.31 -8.63 -13.00
CA GLU A 52 1.95 -9.17 -13.04
C GLU A 52 0.88 -8.09 -12.75
N ILE A 53 1.14 -7.22 -11.77
CA ILE A 53 0.22 -6.13 -11.41
C ILE A 53 0.18 -5.08 -12.52
N LYS A 54 1.35 -4.75 -13.10
CA LYS A 54 1.47 -3.85 -14.25
C LYS A 54 0.63 -4.29 -15.44
N GLU A 55 0.71 -5.57 -15.81
CA GLU A 55 -0.04 -6.12 -16.93
C GLU A 55 -1.54 -6.01 -16.70
N LYS A 56 -2.00 -6.35 -15.49
CA LYS A 56 -3.40 -6.23 -15.09
C LYS A 56 -3.92 -4.78 -15.11
N LEU A 57 -3.04 -3.79 -14.95
CA LEU A 57 -3.37 -2.36 -14.92
C LEU A 57 -3.09 -1.62 -16.23
N SER A 58 -2.75 -2.34 -17.30
CA SER A 58 -2.38 -1.75 -18.60
C SER A 58 -3.48 -0.89 -19.21
N ALA A 59 -4.74 -1.35 -19.15
CA ALA A 59 -5.89 -0.62 -19.66
C ALA A 59 -6.17 0.67 -18.86
N GLU A 60 -6.07 0.58 -17.53
CA GLU A 60 -6.24 1.70 -16.62
C GLU A 60 -5.14 2.74 -16.80
N ARG A 61 -3.90 2.30 -17.04
CA ARG A 61 -2.78 3.19 -17.39
C ARG A 61 -3.02 3.93 -18.71
N GLY A 62 -3.63 3.27 -19.71
CA GLY A 62 -4.06 3.91 -20.95
C GLY A 62 -5.08 5.02 -20.69
N LYS A 63 -6.13 4.73 -19.91
CA LYS A 63 -7.13 5.73 -19.51
C LYS A 63 -6.55 6.89 -18.71
N LEU A 64 -5.58 6.63 -17.83
CA LEU A 64 -4.88 7.70 -17.10
C LEU A 64 -4.14 8.64 -18.06
N LYS A 65 -3.53 8.11 -19.12
CA LYS A 65 -2.90 8.91 -20.17
C LYS A 65 -3.92 9.79 -20.89
N GLU A 66 -5.04 9.23 -21.30
CA GLU A 66 -6.16 9.97 -21.91
C GLU A 66 -6.67 11.09 -21.00
N MET A 67 -6.85 10.82 -19.70
CA MET A 67 -7.23 11.84 -18.72
C MET A 67 -6.19 12.95 -18.58
N LEU A 68 -4.89 12.62 -18.63
CA LEU A 68 -3.81 13.59 -18.56
C LEU A 68 -3.67 14.42 -19.84
N GLU A 69 -4.03 13.85 -20.99
CA GLU A 69 -4.12 14.53 -22.29
C GLU A 69 -5.41 15.37 -22.43
N GLY A 70 -6.35 15.23 -21.48
CA GLY A 70 -7.61 15.97 -21.45
C GLY A 70 -8.70 15.43 -22.38
N THR A 71 -8.53 14.21 -22.92
CA THR A 71 -9.52 13.58 -23.79
C THR A 71 -10.66 12.93 -23.01
N VAL A 72 -10.41 12.55 -21.76
CA VAL A 72 -11.40 11.95 -20.84
C VAL A 72 -11.42 12.73 -19.52
N PRO A 73 -12.59 13.03 -18.94
CA PRO A 73 -12.66 13.71 -17.65
C PRO A 73 -12.16 12.83 -16.50
N PHE A 74 -11.64 13.47 -15.45
CA PHE A 74 -11.30 12.77 -14.21
C PHE A 74 -12.56 12.26 -13.50
N SER A 75 -12.48 11.06 -12.92
CA SER A 75 -13.55 10.46 -12.13
C SER A 75 -13.01 9.90 -10.83
N GLN A 76 -13.63 10.26 -9.71
CA GLN A 76 -13.28 9.72 -8.39
C GLN A 76 -13.44 8.20 -8.35
N ASP A 77 -14.57 7.69 -8.85
CA ASP A 77 -14.86 6.25 -8.92
C ASP A 77 -13.79 5.47 -9.71
N PHE A 78 -13.22 6.10 -10.75
CA PHE A 78 -12.12 5.48 -11.50
C PHE A 78 -10.85 5.36 -10.66
N PHE A 79 -10.48 6.40 -9.90
CA PHE A 79 -9.30 6.35 -9.04
C PHE A 79 -9.46 5.36 -7.89
N GLU A 80 -10.63 5.33 -7.26
CA GLU A 80 -10.95 4.38 -6.18
C GLU A 80 -10.86 2.95 -6.68
N LYS A 81 -11.45 2.63 -7.84
CA LYS A 81 -11.37 1.29 -8.45
C LYS A 81 -9.95 0.85 -8.77
N ILE A 82 -9.11 1.74 -9.29
CA ILE A 82 -7.70 1.39 -9.53
C ILE A 82 -6.97 1.14 -8.22
N LEU A 83 -7.22 1.98 -7.22
CA LEU A 83 -6.56 1.85 -5.93
C LEU A 83 -6.95 0.53 -5.25
N ASP A 84 -8.23 0.16 -5.28
CA ASP A 84 -8.71 -1.12 -4.75
C ASP A 84 -8.07 -2.29 -5.49
N LYS A 85 -8.00 -2.23 -6.83
CA LYS A 85 -7.32 -3.26 -7.63
C LYS A 85 -5.84 -3.39 -7.31
N ILE A 86 -5.13 -2.27 -7.09
CA ILE A 86 -3.73 -2.29 -6.66
C ILE A 86 -3.61 -2.94 -5.28
N MET A 87 -4.45 -2.54 -4.32
CA MET A 87 -4.46 -3.09 -2.96
C MET A 87 -4.71 -4.59 -2.95
N ASP A 88 -5.70 -5.06 -3.71
CA ASP A 88 -6.05 -6.47 -3.81
C ASP A 88 -4.91 -7.31 -4.38
N GLU A 89 -4.26 -6.85 -5.44
CA GLU A 89 -3.15 -7.57 -6.05
C GLU A 89 -1.91 -7.61 -5.14
N LEU A 90 -1.60 -6.49 -4.48
CA LEU A 90 -0.52 -6.45 -3.49
C LEU A 90 -0.83 -7.33 -2.27
N HIS A 91 -2.09 -7.41 -1.84
CA HIS A 91 -2.55 -8.34 -0.80
C HIS A 91 -2.35 -9.80 -1.22
N LYS A 92 -2.75 -10.17 -2.44
CA LYS A 92 -2.59 -11.53 -2.98
C LYS A 92 -1.12 -11.95 -3.07
N GLN A 93 -0.23 -11.03 -3.43
CA GLN A 93 1.20 -11.27 -3.51
C GLN A 93 1.90 -11.26 -2.14
N GLY A 94 1.18 -11.01 -1.04
CA GLY A 94 1.70 -11.14 0.32
C GLY A 94 2.53 -9.95 0.79
N TYR A 95 2.53 -8.82 0.09
CA TYR A 95 3.29 -7.62 0.48
C TYR A 95 2.92 -7.07 1.85
N PHE A 96 1.70 -7.35 2.30
CA PHE A 96 1.19 -6.94 3.61
C PHE A 96 1.05 -8.11 4.59
N ALA A 97 1.57 -9.30 4.27
CA ALA A 97 1.52 -10.45 5.17
C ALA A 97 2.33 -10.20 6.45
N GLY A 98 3.50 -9.56 6.34
CA GLY A 98 4.32 -9.16 7.49
C GLY A 98 3.69 -8.06 8.34
N ALA A 99 2.91 -7.15 7.75
CA ALA A 99 2.19 -6.11 8.49
C ALA A 99 1.09 -6.66 9.43
N LYS A 100 0.78 -7.96 9.37
CA LYS A 100 -0.13 -8.65 10.29
C LYS A 100 0.58 -9.22 11.53
N HIS A 101 1.92 -9.16 11.63
CA HIS A 101 2.64 -9.82 12.72
C HIS A 101 2.75 -8.94 13.97
N LYS A 102 2.49 -9.60 15.09
CA LYS A 102 2.11 -9.07 16.41
C LYS A 102 3.21 -8.23 17.06
N ILE A 103 2.83 -7.28 17.91
CA ILE A 103 3.72 -6.73 18.94
C ILE A 103 4.10 -7.89 19.88
N ILE A 104 5.35 -8.34 19.85
CA ILE A 104 5.85 -9.40 20.75
C ILE A 104 6.35 -8.77 22.03
N TYR A 105 5.79 -9.15 23.18
CA TYR A 105 6.32 -8.78 24.49
C TYR A 105 7.50 -9.69 24.84
N VAL A 106 8.74 -9.19 24.74
CA VAL A 106 9.92 -9.91 25.22
C VAL A 106 10.17 -9.52 26.68
N GLY A 107 9.39 -10.10 27.60
CA GLY A 107 9.73 -10.11 29.01
C GLY A 107 10.77 -11.18 29.27
N LYS A 108 11.99 -10.82 29.70
CA LYS A 108 12.96 -11.80 30.24
C LYS A 108 12.49 -12.27 31.62
N GLU A 109 11.52 -13.17 31.64
CA GLU A 109 11.41 -14.14 32.73
C GLU A 109 11.43 -15.55 32.16
N LYS A 110 12.10 -16.43 32.88
CA LYS A 110 12.52 -17.77 32.45
C LYS A 110 11.39 -18.54 31.75
N GLY A 111 11.52 -18.69 30.43
CA GLY A 111 11.12 -19.92 29.74
C GLY A 111 9.67 -20.12 29.35
N GLU A 112 8.78 -19.14 29.44
CA GLU A 112 7.40 -19.29 28.93
C GLU A 112 7.04 -18.16 27.96
N VAL A 113 6.85 -18.55 26.69
CA VAL A 113 6.24 -17.70 25.66
C VAL A 113 4.74 -17.73 25.90
N VAL A 114 4.16 -16.62 26.37
CA VAL A 114 2.71 -16.51 26.53
C VAL A 114 2.11 -16.01 25.22
N GLU A 115 1.49 -16.92 24.46
CA GLU A 115 0.62 -16.57 23.33
C GLU A 115 -0.72 -16.05 23.87
N ILE A 116 -1.09 -14.82 23.50
CA ILE A 116 -2.44 -14.30 23.78
C ILE A 116 -3.33 -14.65 22.57
N PRO A 117 -4.49 -15.32 22.78
CA PRO A 117 -5.38 -15.73 21.69
C PRO A 117 -6.09 -14.54 21.04
N GLU A 118 -6.39 -14.72 19.76
CA GLU A 118 -7.10 -13.75 18.90
C GLU A 118 -8.53 -13.51 19.42
N VAL A 119 -8.96 -12.24 19.40
CA VAL A 119 -10.37 -11.83 19.62
C VAL A 119 -11.03 -11.59 18.27
#